data_AF-A0A919LP56-F1
#
_entry.id   AF-A0A919LP56-F1
#
_cell.length_a   1.000
_cell.length_b   1.000
_cell.length_c   1.000
_cell.angle_alpha   90.00
_cell.angle_beta   90.00
_cell.angle_gamma   90.00
#
_symmetry.space_group_name_H-M   'P 1'
#
loop_
_entity.id
_entity.type
_entity.pdbx_description
1 polymer ?
#
loop_
_entity_poly.entity_id
_entity_poly.type
_entity_poly.pdbx_seq_one_letter_code
_entity_poly.pdbx_strand_id
1 'polypeptide(L)'
;MSDQPADVPHGPEEITAKVTVTGSEAALLRDLAAVLGRTPESLAIEWAAGALRLPSGTIGDDPRTPDWDLFDGPADLATRTDEHLNEAFNR
;
A
#
# COMPACT_ATOMS: atom_id res chain seq x y z
N MET A 1 9.51 -47.68 -33.87
CA MET A 1 10.47 -46.90 -33.06
C MET A 1 9.75 -45.61 -32.72
N SER A 2 9.37 -45.43 -31.46
CA SER A 2 8.57 -44.26 -31.03
C SER A 2 9.50 -43.06 -30.82
N ASP A 3 9.19 -41.98 -31.53
CA ASP A 3 9.84 -40.67 -31.45
C ASP A 3 9.27 -39.93 -30.24
N GLN A 4 9.78 -40.26 -29.04
CA GLN A 4 9.38 -39.56 -27.82
C GLN A 4 10.06 -38.19 -27.81
N PRO A 5 9.31 -37.07 -27.77
CA PRO A 5 9.92 -35.75 -27.74
C PRO A 5 10.78 -35.63 -26.49
N ALA A 6 12.00 -35.12 -26.68
CA ALA A 6 12.94 -34.90 -25.60
C ALA A 6 12.27 -34.06 -24.50
N ASP A 7 12.34 -34.56 -23.27
CA ASP A 7 11.92 -33.84 -22.07
C ASP A 7 12.72 -32.54 -22.00
N VAL A 8 12.03 -31.41 -22.26
CA VAL A 8 12.67 -30.10 -22.25
C VAL A 8 12.94 -29.75 -20.80
N PRO A 9 14.19 -29.40 -20.41
CA PRO A 9 14.49 -29.04 -19.03
C PRO A 9 13.55 -27.91 -18.62
N HIS A 10 12.67 -28.20 -17.66
CA HIS A 10 11.87 -27.17 -17.03
C HIS A 10 12.88 -26.22 -16.37
N GLY A 11 12.73 -24.90 -16.59
CA GLY A 11 13.59 -23.89 -15.98
C GLY A 11 13.64 -24.07 -14.45
N PRO A 12 14.55 -23.37 -13.74
CA PRO A 12 14.72 -23.59 -12.32
C PRO A 12 13.35 -23.52 -11.61
N GLU A 13 13.05 -24.55 -10.79
CA GLU A 13 11.78 -24.67 -10.05
C GLU A 13 11.58 -23.55 -9.02
N GLU A 14 12.55 -22.64 -8.90
CA GLU A 14 12.56 -21.54 -7.94
C GLU A 14 13.21 -20.28 -8.55
N ILE A 15 12.60 -19.12 -8.28
CA ILE A 15 13.11 -17.79 -8.66
C ILE A 15 13.18 -16.94 -7.39
N THR A 16 14.36 -16.45 -7.05
CA THR A 16 14.56 -15.52 -5.93
C THR A 16 14.74 -14.09 -6.45
N ALA A 17 13.99 -13.14 -5.88
CA ALA A 17 14.11 -11.72 -6.19
C ALA A 17 14.38 -10.90 -4.91
N LYS A 18 15.19 -9.85 -5.04
CA LYS A 18 15.45 -8.89 -3.96
C LYS A 18 14.81 -7.56 -4.30
N VAL A 19 13.89 -7.10 -3.44
CA VAL A 19 13.24 -5.79 -3.57
C VAL A 19 13.87 -4.83 -2.58
N THR A 20 14.23 -3.64 -3.06
CA THR A 20 14.70 -2.52 -2.21
C THR A 20 13.79 -1.34 -2.45
N VAL A 21 13.12 -0.87 -1.39
CA VAL A 21 12.27 0.32 -1.43
C VAL A 21 12.94 1.42 -0.60
N THR A 22 13.03 2.62 -1.14
CA THR A 22 13.70 3.77 -0.52
C THR A 22 12.81 5.00 -0.56
N GLY A 23 13.18 6.07 0.14
CA GLY A 23 12.45 7.34 0.07
C GLY A 23 11.07 7.28 0.73
N SER A 24 10.15 8.09 0.20
CA SER A 24 8.80 8.27 0.75
C SER A 24 7.95 7.01 0.67
N GLU A 25 8.12 6.20 -0.37
CA GLU A 25 7.43 4.92 -0.54
C GLU A 25 7.78 3.94 0.59
N ALA A 26 9.04 3.93 1.03
CA ALA A 26 9.46 3.09 2.16
C ALA A 26 8.88 3.57 3.50
N ALA A 27 8.62 4.87 3.66
CA ALA A 27 7.93 5.39 4.84
C ALA A 27 6.44 4.98 4.81
N LEU A 28 5.77 5.19 3.68
CA LEU A 28 4.36 4.82 3.49
C LEU A 28 4.10 3.33 3.71
N LEU A 29 4.97 2.44 3.21
CA LEU A 29 4.83 1.01 3.43
C LEU A 29 5.00 0.61 4.90
N ARG A 30 5.85 1.31 5.67
CA ARG A 30 6.00 1.06 7.11
C ARG A 30 4.77 1.50 7.89
N ASP A 31 4.26 2.68 7.58
CA ASP A 31 3.08 3.21 8.26
C ASP A 31 1.84 2.36 7.94
N LEU A 32 1.66 2.00 6.67
CA LEU A 32 0.59 1.11 6.25
C LEU A 32 0.70 -0.27 6.89
N ALA A 33 1.91 -0.82 6.99
CA ALA A 33 2.14 -2.10 7.68
C ALA A 33 1.72 -2.03 9.15
N ALA A 34 2.05 -0.94 9.86
CA ALA A 34 1.65 -0.73 11.24
C ALA A 34 0.12 -0.66 11.40
N VAL A 35 -0.57 0.07 10.53
CA VAL A 35 -2.04 0.19 10.54
C VAL A 35 -2.72 -1.15 10.28
N LEU A 36 -2.20 -1.93 9.33
CA LEU A 36 -2.76 -3.23 8.95
C LEU A 36 -2.32 -4.38 9.87
N GLY A 37 -1.39 -4.15 10.81
CA GLY A 37 -0.79 -5.21 11.62
C GLY A 37 0.00 -6.24 10.80
N ARG A 38 0.56 -5.82 9.65
CA ARG A 38 1.37 -6.65 8.75
C ARG A 38 2.84 -6.24 8.80
N THR A 39 3.70 -6.96 8.10
CA THR A 39 5.11 -6.59 7.95
C THR A 39 5.33 -5.71 6.72
N PRO A 40 6.24 -4.74 6.78
CA PRO A 40 6.56 -3.87 5.65
C PRO A 40 7.15 -4.66 4.45
N GLU A 41 7.85 -5.77 4.70
CA GLU A 41 8.39 -6.64 3.65
C GLU A 41 7.27 -7.29 2.83
N SER A 42 6.21 -7.76 3.49
CA SER A 42 5.07 -8.36 2.80
C SER A 42 4.38 -7.35 1.88
N LEU A 43 4.21 -6.11 2.35
CA LEU A 43 3.60 -5.05 1.55
C LEU A 43 4.54 -4.58 0.43
N ALA A 44 5.86 -4.57 0.66
CA ALA A 44 6.84 -4.24 -0.38
C ALA A 44 6.83 -5.26 -1.53
N ILE A 45 6.64 -6.54 -1.23
CA ILE A 45 6.50 -7.59 -2.25
C ILE A 45 5.19 -7.40 -3.04
N GLU A 46 4.08 -7.16 -2.35
CA GLU A 46 2.79 -6.91 -3.01
C GLU A 46 2.82 -5.65 -3.88
N TRP A 47 3.51 -4.60 -3.42
CA TRP A 47 3.71 -3.38 -4.18
C TRP A 47 4.58 -3.62 -5.42
N ALA A 48 5.70 -4.32 -5.27
CA ALA A 48 6.59 -4.67 -6.39
C ALA A 48 5.89 -5.60 -7.41
N ALA A 49 4.96 -6.44 -6.96
CA ALA A 49 4.11 -7.27 -7.80
C ALA A 49 2.94 -6.50 -8.45
N GLY A 50 2.74 -5.22 -8.09
CA GLY A 50 1.62 -4.39 -8.56
C GLY A 50 0.26 -4.74 -7.97
N ALA A 51 0.20 -5.65 -6.98
CA ALA A 51 -1.00 -6.02 -6.25
C ALA A 51 -1.41 -4.94 -5.23
N LEU A 52 -0.43 -4.17 -4.74
CA LEU A 52 -0.65 -3.02 -3.87
C LEU A 52 -0.24 -1.74 -4.61
N ARG A 53 -1.14 -0.77 -4.73
CA ARG A 53 -0.82 0.55 -5.30
C ARG A 53 -0.66 1.57 -4.18
N LEU A 54 0.49 2.23 -4.16
CA LEU A 54 0.71 3.39 -3.30
C LEU A 54 0.38 4.67 -4.08
N PRO A 55 -0.20 5.69 -3.44
CA PRO A 55 -0.30 7.01 -4.05
C PRO A 55 1.09 7.52 -4.40
N SER A 56 1.32 7.73 -5.68
CA SER A 56 2.48 8.43 -6.19
C SER A 56 2.20 9.93 -6.12
N GLY A 57 2.53 10.53 -4.97
CA GLY A 57 2.44 11.96 -4.75
C GLY A 57 3.14 12.35 -3.47
N THR A 58 3.94 13.42 -3.52
CA THR A 58 4.26 14.20 -2.32
C THR A 58 2.94 14.64 -1.69
N ILE A 59 2.81 14.54 -0.37
CA ILE A 59 1.72 15.19 0.38
C ILE A 59 1.78 16.68 -0.01
N GLY A 60 0.93 17.10 -0.96
CA GLY A 60 0.92 18.45 -1.51
C GLY A 60 0.71 18.62 -3.03
N ASP A 61 1.00 17.64 -3.91
CA ASP A 61 1.12 17.93 -5.37
C ASP A 61 0.00 17.45 -6.32
N ASP A 62 -0.98 16.65 -5.93
CA ASP A 62 -2.17 16.41 -6.77
C ASP A 62 -3.37 15.98 -5.88
N PRO A 63 -4.52 16.69 -5.94
CA PRO A 63 -5.72 16.39 -5.16
C PRO A 63 -6.46 15.12 -5.62
N ARG A 64 -5.89 14.32 -6.53
CA ARG A 64 -6.31 12.93 -6.72
C ARG A 64 -5.89 12.12 -5.50
N THR A 65 -6.63 12.35 -4.43
CA THR A 65 -6.83 11.39 -3.34
C THR A 65 -6.85 10.01 -4.00
N PRO A 66 -5.88 9.12 -3.71
CA PRO A 66 -6.13 7.73 -3.99
C PRO A 66 -7.47 7.41 -3.34
N ASP A 67 -8.36 6.77 -4.11
CA ASP A 67 -9.73 6.44 -3.74
C ASP A 67 -9.70 5.37 -2.63
N TRP A 68 -9.27 5.78 -1.44
CA TRP A 68 -9.43 5.03 -0.22
C TRP A 68 -10.80 5.45 0.30
N ASP A 69 -11.83 4.75 -0.16
CA ASP A 69 -13.14 4.63 0.52
C ASP A 69 -12.96 3.93 1.90
N LEU A 70 -11.88 4.22 2.62
CA LEU A 70 -11.59 3.67 3.94
C LEU A 70 -12.37 4.43 5.03
N PHE A 71 -12.94 5.57 4.70
CA PHE A 71 -13.68 6.41 5.62
C PHE A 71 -15.16 6.47 5.24
N ASP A 72 -15.94 5.53 5.77
CA ASP A 72 -17.42 5.56 5.83
C ASP A 72 -17.94 6.54 6.92
N GLY A 73 -17.10 7.50 7.34
CA GLY A 73 -17.49 8.48 8.33
C GLY A 73 -18.49 9.48 7.74
N PRO A 74 -19.46 9.96 8.52
CA PRO A 74 -20.42 10.94 8.03
C PRO A 74 -19.69 12.17 7.48
N ALA A 75 -20.13 12.62 6.30
CA ALA A 75 -19.51 13.71 5.54
C ALA A 75 -19.41 15.04 6.30
N ASP A 76 -20.13 15.16 7.44
CA ASP A 76 -20.12 16.33 8.31
C ASP A 76 -19.05 16.29 9.41
N LEU A 77 -18.17 15.28 9.44
CA LEU A 77 -17.11 15.18 10.46
C LEU A 77 -16.16 16.38 10.45
N ALA A 78 -15.79 16.90 9.28
CA ALA A 78 -14.99 18.11 9.18
C ALA A 78 -15.73 19.33 9.77
N THR A 79 -17.04 19.43 9.55
CA THR A 79 -17.88 20.52 10.07
C THR A 79 -18.10 20.43 11.57
N ARG A 80 -18.31 19.21 12.10
CA ARG A 80 -18.50 18.97 13.54
C ARG A 80 -17.23 19.09 14.37
N THR A 81 -16.06 18.96 13.75
CA THR A 81 -14.78 19.10 14.46
C THR A 81 -14.60 20.53 15.00
N ASP A 82 -15.00 21.55 14.24
CA ASP A 82 -14.93 22.95 14.69
C ASP A 82 -15.86 23.22 15.88
N GLU A 83 -17.05 22.62 15.91
CA GLU A 83 -17.99 22.77 17.03
C GLU A 83 -17.46 22.05 18.28
N HIS A 84 -16.96 20.82 18.13
CA HIS A 84 -16.50 20.01 19.26
C HIS A 84 -15.21 20.54 19.90
N LEU A 85 -14.30 21.11 19.10
CA LEU A 85 -13.09 21.75 19.61
C LEU A 85 -13.39 23.06 20.33
N ASN A 86 -14.36 23.85 19.85
CA ASN A 86 -14.75 25.09 20.51
C ASN A 86 -15.47 24.87 21.86
N GLU A 87 -16.22 23.77 22.02
CA GLU A 87 -16.83 23.42 23.32
C GLU A 87 -15.77 22.92 24.33
N ALA A 88 -14.76 22.17 23.87
CA ALA A 88 -13.72 21.64 24.75
C ALA A 88 -12.80 22.74 25.34
N PHE A 89 -12.62 23.86 24.64
CA PHE A 89 -11.78 24.98 25.07
C PHE A 89 -12.52 26.06 25.89
N ASN A 90 -13.85 26.02 25.97
CA ASN A 90 -14.67 27.00 26.70
C ASN A 90 -15.24 26.46 28.04
N ARG A 91 -14.61 25.43 28.62
CA ARG A 91 -14.94 24.89 29.94
C ARG A 91 -13.77 25.05 30.91
#